data_AF-A0A846U0M4-F1
#
_entry.id   AF-A0A846U0M4-F1
#
_cell.length_a   1.000
_cell.length_b   1.000
_cell.length_c   1.000
_cell.angle_alpha   90.00
_cell.angle_beta   90.00
_cell.angle_gamma   90.00
#
_symmetry.space_group_name_H-M   'P 1'
#
loop_
_entity.id
_entity.type
_entity.pdbx_description
1 polymer ?
#
loop_
_entity_poly.entity_id
_entity_poly.type
_entity_poly.pdbx_seq_one_letter_code
_entity_poly.pdbx_strand_id
1 'polypeptide(L)' 'MSLTTIKVTVELRDALKAQAGHHNRNIGEHLRHLLEAEARRDRFRQVQEAMTKVPPDEEYIRELREWTSDAWT' A
#
# COMPACT_ATOMS: atom_id res chain seq x y z
N MET A 1 -14.63 21.06 4.46
CA MET A 1 -14.11 20.36 3.27
C MET A 1 -14.27 21.29 2.08
N SER A 2 -13.18 21.75 1.46
CA SER A 2 -13.25 22.57 0.23
C SER A 2 -13.29 21.64 -0.99
N LEU A 3 -14.15 21.97 -1.95
CA LEU A 3 -14.21 21.26 -3.23
C LEU A 3 -13.19 21.88 -4.19
N THR A 4 -12.42 21.02 -4.85
CA THR A 4 -11.45 21.43 -5.87
C THR A 4 -11.66 20.60 -7.12
N THR A 5 -11.22 21.12 -8.28
CA THR A 5 -11.31 20.40 -9.56
C THR A 5 -9.90 20.11 -10.06
N ILE A 6 -9.64 18.86 -10.43
CA ILE A 6 -8.40 18.44 -11.08
C ILE A 6 -8.66 18.38 -12.59
N LYS A 7 -7.80 19.02 -13.39
CA LYS A 7 -7.88 18.93 -14.85
C LYS A 7 -7.20 17.64 -15.31
N VAL A 8 -7.95 16.84 -16.06
CA VAL A 8 -7.51 15.59 -16.67
C VAL A 8 -8.09 15.50 -18.08
N THR A 9 -7.57 14.60 -18.91
CA THR A 9 -8.18 14.32 -20.21
C THR A 9 -9.52 13.61 -20.04
N VAL A 10 -10.36 13.65 -21.08
CA VAL A 10 -11.67 13.00 -21.08
C VAL A 10 -11.51 11.49 -20.96
N GLU A 11 -10.54 10.92 -21.67
CA GLU A 11 -10.24 9.50 -21.70
C GLU A 11 -9.84 9.00 -20.31
N LEU A 12 -8.99 9.76 -19.60
CA LEU A 12 -8.57 9.40 -18.25
C LEU A 12 -9.73 9.48 -17.25
N ARG A 13 -10.56 10.53 -17.33
CA ARG A 13 -11.74 10.66 -16.48
C ARG A 13 -12.69 9.48 -16.69
N ASP A 14 -12.91 9.07 -17.93
CA ASP A 14 -13.84 8.00 -18.27
C ASP A 14 -13.30 6.63 -17.84
N ALA A 15 -11.99 6.40 -18.00
CA ALA A 15 -11.31 5.22 -17.45
C ALA A 15 -11.40 5.16 -15.91
N LEU A 16 -11.16 6.28 -15.22
CA LEU A 16 -11.31 6.36 -13.76
C LEU A 16 -12.74 6.10 -13.31
N LYS A 17 -13.73 6.60 -14.05
CA LYS A 17 -15.15 6.37 -13.76
C LYS A 17 -15.54 4.90 -13.97
N ALA A 18 -15.08 4.27 -15.05
CA ALA A 18 -15.31 2.84 -15.29
C ALA A 18 -14.69 1.99 -14.18
N GLN A 19 -13.43 2.26 -13.82
CA GLN A 19 -12.74 1.55 -12.74
C GLN A 19 -13.44 1.74 -11.39
N ALA A 20 -13.87 2.96 -11.06
CA ALA A 20 -14.62 3.23 -9.84
C ALA A 20 -15.94 2.45 -9.81
N GLY A 21 -16.65 2.38 -10.94
CA GLY A 21 -17.87 1.59 -11.11
C GLY A 21 -17.67 0.10 -10.86
N HIS A 22 -16.59 -0.49 -11.39
CA HIS A 22 -16.24 -1.90 -11.11
C HIS A 22 -16.03 -2.19 -9.62
N HIS A 23 -15.57 -1.20 -8.85
CA HIS A 23 -15.35 -1.32 -7.42
C HIS A 23 -16.53 -0.79 -6.58
N ASN A 24 -17.67 -0.45 -7.19
CA ASN A 24 -18.83 0.16 -6.54
C ASN A 24 -18.48 1.41 -5.71
N ARG A 25 -17.61 2.26 -6.25
CA ARG A 25 -17.13 3.50 -5.62
C ARG A 25 -17.46 4.71 -6.46
N ASN A 26 -17.63 5.86 -5.83
CA ASN A 26 -17.59 7.12 -6.56
C ASN A 26 -16.13 7.52 -6.91
N ILE A 27 -15.97 8.49 -7.82
CA ILE A 27 -14.63 8.88 -8.30
C ILE A 27 -13.73 9.41 -7.18
N GLY A 28 -14.29 10.13 -6.20
CA GLY A 28 -13.52 10.65 -5.06
C GLY A 28 -13.05 9.56 -4.11
N GLU A 29 -13.91 8.58 -3.82
CA GLU A 29 -13.55 7.38 -3.05
C GLU A 29 -12.49 6.55 -3.77
N HIS A 30 -12.63 6.38 -5.08
CA HIS A 30 -11.68 5.65 -5.88
C HIS A 30 -10.30 6.33 -5.89
N LEU A 31 -10.25 7.65 -6.06
CA LEU A 31 -9.00 8.42 -5.96
C LEU A 31 -8.35 8.29 -4.57
N ARG A 32 -9.14 8.35 -3.49
CA ARG A 32 -8.63 8.12 -2.13
C ARG A 32 -8.07 6.71 -1.98
N HIS A 33 -8.78 5.71 -2.49
CA HIS A 33 -8.31 4.33 -2.46
C HIS A 33 -7.00 4.13 -3.23
N LEU A 34 -6.84 4.77 -4.39
CA LEU A 34 -5.60 4.73 -5.16
C LEU A 34 -4.44 5.35 -4.37
N LEU A 35 -4.65 6.48 -3.70
CA LEU A 35 -3.65 7.09 -2.82
C LEU A 35 -3.23 6.15 -1.68
N GLU A 36 -4.20 5.52 -1.01
CA GLU A 36 -3.90 4.57 0.07
C GLU A 36 -3.19 3.31 -0.43
N ALA A 37 -3.56 2.82 -1.62
CA ALA A 37 -2.92 1.68 -2.25
C ALA A 37 -1.46 1.98 -2.60
N GLU A 38 -1.19 3.15 -3.14
CA GLU A 38 0.18 3.58 -3.45
C GLU A 38 1.00 3.77 -2.17
N ALA A 39 0.44 4.43 -1.16
CA ALA A 39 1.09 4.57 0.14
C ALA A 39 1.40 3.22 0.79
N ARG A 40 0.54 2.20 0.61
CA ARG A 40 0.83 0.82 1.05
C ARG A 40 2.00 0.21 0.29
N ARG A 41 2.01 0.34 -1.04
CA ARG A 41 3.12 -0.17 -1.89
C ARG A 41 4.44 0.47 -1.51
N ASP A 42 4.46 1.77 -1.24
CA ASP A 42 5.65 2.49 -0.82
C ASP A 42 6.19 1.99 0.52
N ARG A 43 5.31 1.74 1.50
CA ARG A 43 5.74 1.16 2.78
C ARG A 43 6.35 -0.22 2.60
N PHE A 44 5.76 -1.08 1.79
CA PHE A 44 6.33 -2.41 1.53
C PHE A 44 7.68 -2.33 0.81
N ARG A 45 7.79 -1.44 -0.18
CA ARG A 45 9.04 -1.18 -0.90
C ARG A 45 10.14 -0.70 0.04
N GLN A 46 9.83 0.22 0.96
CA GLN A 46 10.79 0.70 1.96
C GLN A 46 11.29 -0.42 2.88
N VAL A 47 10.40 -1.30 3.35
CA VAL A 47 10.78 -2.45 4.18
C VAL A 47 11.68 -3.41 3.39
N GLN A 48 11.32 -3.72 2.14
CA GLN A 48 12.13 -4.58 1.27
C GLN A 48 13.54 -4.01 1.04
N GLU A 49 13.62 -2.70 0.76
CA GLU A 49 14.90 -2.00 0.61
C GLU A 49 15.72 -2.03 1.91
N ALA A 50 15.08 -1.85 3.07
CA ALA A 50 15.74 -1.92 4.36
C ALA A 50 16.30 -3.33 4.64
N MET A 51 15.52 -4.38 4.40
CA MET A 51 15.96 -5.78 4.55
C MET A 51 17.08 -6.15 3.58
N THR A 52 17.11 -5.54 2.39
CA THR A 52 18.21 -5.74 1.43
C THR A 52 19.49 -5.06 1.92
N LYS A 53 19.39 -3.86 2.50
CA LYS A 53 20.54 -3.10 3.02
C LYS A 53 21.10 -3.67 4.32
N VAL A 54 20.21 -4.18 5.18
CA VAL A 54 20.54 -4.76 6.47
C VAL A 54 19.93 -6.16 6.51
N PRO A 55 20.63 -7.15 5.93
CA PRO A 55 20.14 -8.52 5.93
C PRO A 55 20.10 -9.08 7.36
N PRO A 56 19.20 -10.03 7.63
CA PRO A 56 19.17 -10.80 8.87
C PRO A 56 20.54 -11.37 9.24
N ASP A 57 21.02 -11.07 10.43
CA ASP A 57 22.21 -11.68 11.01
C ASP A 57 21.84 -12.87 11.91
N GLU A 58 22.86 -13.52 12.47
CA GLU A 58 22.65 -14.71 13.31
C GLU A 58 21.84 -14.40 14.59
N GLU A 59 21.97 -13.18 15.10
CA GLU A 59 21.22 -12.69 16.26
C GLU A 59 19.74 -12.55 15.94
N TYR A 60 19.39 -11.91 14.82
CA TYR A 60 18.02 -11.85 14.33
C TYR A 60 17.40 -13.25 14.16
N ILE A 61 18.15 -14.21 13.61
CA ILE A 61 17.65 -15.58 13.38
C ILE A 61 17.46 -16.34 14.71
N ARG A 62 18.28 -16.04 15.74
CA ARG A 62 18.11 -16.59 17.08
C ARG A 62 16.84 -16.05 17.73
N GLU A 63 16.64 -14.73 17.71
CA GLU A 63 15.43 -14.10 18.25
C GLU A 63 14.18 -14.57 17.52
N LEU A 64 14.19 -14.62 16.18
CA LEU A 64 13.05 -15.10 15.40
C LEU A 64 12.63 -16.52 15.81
N ARG A 65 13.60 -17.42 16.06
CA ARG A 65 13.32 -18.79 16.52
C ARG A 65 12.70 -18.82 17.92
N GLU A 66 13.13 -17.96 18.82
CA GLU A 66 12.56 -17.86 20.17
C GLU A 66 11.11 -17.38 20.11
N TRP A 67 10.84 -16.35 19.30
CA TRP A 67 9.50 -15.77 19.14
C TRP A 67 8.51 -16.68 18.41
N THR A 68 8.98 -17.49 17.47
CA THR A 68 8.14 -18.42 16.69
C THR A 68 8.03 -19.80 17.34
N SER A 69 8.67 -20.01 18.49
CA SER A 69 8.53 -21.25 19.25
C SER A 69 7.23 -21.27 20.05
N ASP A 70 6.62 -22.45 20.17
CA ASP A 70 5.46 -22.69 21.05
C ASP A 70 5.81 -22.60 22.55
N ALA A 71 7.03 -22.19 22.91
CA ALA A 71 7.51 -22.10 24.29
C ALA A 71 6.77 -21.05 25.15
N TRP A 72 5.85 -20.30 24.54
CA TRP A 72 5.02 -19.27 25.17
C TRP A 72 3.56 -19.70 25.43
N THR A 73 3.22 -20.98 25.21
CA THR A 73 1.90 -21.57 25.55
C THR A 73 1.97 -22.32 26.88
#